data_AF-A0A0F9FFQ4-F1
#
_entry.id   AF-A0A0F9FFQ4-F1
#
_cell.length_a   1.000
_cell.length_b   1.000
_cell.length_c   1.000
_cell.angle_alpha   90.00
_cell.angle_beta   90.00
_cell.angle_gamma   90.00
#
_symmetry.space_group_name_H-M   'P 1'
#
loop_
_entity.id
_entity.type
_entity.pdbx_description
1 polymer ?
#
loop_
_entity_poly.entity_id
_entity_poly.type
_entity_poly.pdbx_seq_one_letter_code
_entity_poly.pdbx_strand_id
1 'polypeptide(L)'
;MKINIKYEKKPQTVKQNSTNENKKTFAHSSYSNPLIVAWGKVLKAYSIDCSCDVQLSSGILVTHVPVRSLEWVGSDGNEGFGERDLPPEDCKVLLLFPDGMIENAFILCSVLETIGTIGDEMQGGLLASGKETEYQKIKEGGLKKTYDKTTGEYTLELNGATIQIDVNGGVIITPASGENIELAGNTKNLVTHAELDSAIQTFITALNAHVHSGVLTGGGSSAIPVGPMNLDISGAEATRLETS
;
A
#
# COMPACT_ATOMS: atom_id res chain seq x y z
N MET A 1 -50.15 -13.34 -23.74
CA MET A 1 -50.14 -14.37 -22.67
C MET A 1 -48.69 -14.60 -22.26
N LYS A 2 -48.25 -14.09 -21.10
CA LYS A 2 -46.86 -14.26 -20.61
C LYS A 2 -46.84 -15.47 -19.68
N ILE A 3 -46.09 -16.50 -20.04
CA ILE A 3 -45.85 -17.68 -19.20
C ILE A 3 -44.56 -17.42 -18.42
N ASN A 4 -44.67 -17.27 -17.10
CA ASN A 4 -43.52 -17.22 -16.20
C ASN A 4 -43.20 -18.65 -15.74
N ILE A 5 -42.07 -19.19 -16.18
CA ILE A 5 -41.53 -20.47 -15.67
C ILE A 5 -40.52 -20.11 -14.58
N LYS A 6 -40.86 -20.39 -13.32
CA LYS A 6 -39.89 -20.34 -12.21
C LYS A 6 -39.12 -21.66 -12.19
N TYR A 7 -37.81 -21.60 -12.38
CA TYR A 7 -36.91 -22.72 -12.13
C TYR A 7 -36.55 -22.74 -10.63
N GLU A 8 -37.20 -23.60 -9.85
CA GLU A 8 -36.70 -23.94 -8.51
C GLU A 8 -35.59 -24.99 -8.64
N LYS A 9 -34.34 -24.55 -8.40
CA LYS A 9 -33.21 -25.47 -8.25
C LYS A 9 -33.46 -26.32 -7.01
N LYS A 10 -33.71 -27.62 -7.19
CA LYS A 10 -33.87 -28.55 -6.06
C LYS A 10 -32.64 -28.46 -5.14
N PRO A 11 -32.81 -28.36 -3.82
CA PRO A 11 -31.69 -28.31 -2.89
C PRO A 11 -30.83 -29.56 -3.08
N GLN A 12 -29.53 -29.35 -3.31
CA GLN A 12 -28.58 -30.45 -3.39
C GLN A 12 -28.49 -31.10 -2.01
N THR A 13 -28.72 -32.41 -1.94
CA THR A 13 -28.55 -33.19 -0.73
C THR A 13 -27.07 -33.18 -0.36
N VAL A 14 -26.71 -32.51 0.74
CA VAL A 14 -25.37 -32.63 1.34
C VAL A 14 -25.21 -34.09 1.75
N LYS A 15 -24.36 -34.85 1.06
CA LYS A 15 -23.97 -36.19 1.51
C LYS A 15 -23.02 -36.01 2.68
N GLN A 16 -23.56 -36.05 3.89
CA GLN A 16 -22.76 -36.21 5.10
C GLN A 16 -22.21 -37.65 5.06
N ASN A 17 -20.89 -37.82 5.08
CA ASN A 17 -20.29 -39.15 5.17
C ASN A 17 -20.82 -39.89 6.40
N SER A 18 -20.82 -41.23 6.34
CA SER A 18 -21.33 -42.05 7.44
C SER A 18 -20.60 -41.71 8.75
N THR A 19 -21.28 -41.79 9.90
CA THR A 19 -20.70 -41.50 11.22
C THR A 19 -19.40 -42.27 11.48
N ASN A 20 -19.23 -43.45 10.86
CA ASN A 20 -18.03 -44.27 10.97
C ASN A 20 -16.88 -43.81 10.06
N GLU A 21 -17.17 -43.30 8.86
CA GLU A 21 -16.16 -42.67 8.00
C GLU A 21 -15.73 -41.32 8.58
N ASN A 22 -16.68 -40.50 9.05
CA ASN A 22 -16.35 -39.29 9.78
C ASN A 22 -15.51 -39.59 11.02
N LYS A 23 -15.82 -40.64 11.79
CA LYS A 23 -14.99 -41.09 12.93
C LYS A 23 -13.60 -41.59 12.51
N LYS A 24 -13.45 -42.27 11.36
CA LYS A 24 -12.13 -42.70 10.86
C LYS A 24 -11.29 -41.52 10.38
N THR A 25 -11.90 -40.55 9.70
CA THR A 25 -11.25 -39.30 9.28
C THR A 25 -10.92 -38.43 10.50
N PHE A 26 -11.82 -38.31 11.48
CA PHE A 26 -11.56 -37.64 12.77
C PHE A 26 -10.54 -38.37 13.65
N ALA A 27 -10.39 -39.68 13.53
CA ALA A 27 -9.39 -40.44 14.28
C ALA A 27 -8.00 -40.38 13.62
N HIS A 28 -7.91 -40.04 12.33
CA HIS A 28 -6.63 -39.74 11.66
C HIS A 28 -6.26 -38.25 11.73
N SER A 29 -7.23 -37.36 11.92
CA SER A 29 -6.98 -35.94 12.17
C SER A 29 -6.91 -35.65 13.67
N SER A 30 -5.74 -35.22 14.14
CA SER A 30 -5.54 -34.25 15.24
C SER A 30 -6.03 -34.54 16.68
N TYR A 31 -6.65 -35.68 17.03
CA TYR A 31 -7.00 -35.97 18.43
C TYR A 31 -5.98 -36.81 19.23
N SER A 32 -5.18 -37.67 18.58
CA SER A 32 -4.24 -38.57 19.27
C SER A 32 -2.80 -38.06 19.31
N ASN A 33 -2.44 -37.17 18.39
CA ASN A 33 -1.11 -36.60 18.34
C ASN A 33 -1.11 -35.25 19.07
N PRO A 34 -0.12 -34.99 19.94
CA PRO A 34 -0.05 -33.73 20.65
C PRO A 34 0.18 -32.58 19.66
N LEU A 35 -0.45 -31.44 19.95
CA LEU A 35 -0.03 -30.17 19.37
C LEU A 35 1.42 -29.91 19.75
N ILE A 36 2.31 -29.78 18.77
CA ILE A 36 3.71 -29.43 19.02
C ILE A 36 3.95 -28.00 18.53
N VAL A 37 4.75 -27.26 19.30
CA VAL A 37 5.24 -25.93 18.94
C VAL A 37 6.76 -25.92 19.01
N ALA A 38 7.39 -25.24 18.07
CA ALA A 38 8.84 -25.03 18.11
C ALA A 38 9.20 -23.63 17.64
N TRP A 39 10.22 -23.04 18.25
CA TRP A 39 10.85 -21.83 17.73
C TRP A 39 11.81 -22.19 16.61
N GLY A 40 11.85 -21.36 15.58
CA GLY A 40 12.77 -21.51 14.48
C GLY A 40 13.22 -20.17 13.92
N LYS A 41 14.23 -20.24 13.07
CA LYS A 41 14.82 -19.11 12.35
C LYS A 41 14.60 -19.31 10.86
N VAL A 42 14.04 -18.31 10.19
CA VAL A 42 13.84 -18.32 8.74
C VAL A 42 15.19 -18.23 8.06
N LEU A 43 15.50 -19.21 7.22
CA LEU A 43 16.71 -19.22 6.41
C LEU A 43 16.47 -18.64 5.02
N LYS A 44 15.27 -18.87 4.48
CA LYS A 44 14.91 -18.46 3.11
C LYS A 44 13.40 -18.39 2.95
N ALA A 45 12.92 -17.42 2.17
CA ALA A 45 11.51 -17.28 1.82
C ALA A 45 11.26 -17.56 0.32
N TYR A 46 10.14 -18.23 0.02
CA TYR A 46 9.76 -18.64 -1.33
C TYR A 46 8.45 -17.98 -1.76
N SER A 47 8.58 -17.12 -2.77
CA SER A 47 7.48 -16.34 -3.30
C SER A 47 6.54 -17.14 -4.22
N ILE A 48 6.95 -18.33 -4.68
CA ILE A 48 6.16 -19.12 -5.62
C ILE A 48 4.98 -19.82 -4.94
N ASP A 49 5.17 -20.26 -3.70
CA ASP A 49 4.24 -21.12 -2.95
C ASP A 49 3.91 -20.61 -1.54
N CYS A 50 4.36 -19.39 -1.20
CA CYS A 50 4.15 -18.74 0.09
C CYS A 50 4.68 -19.58 1.27
N SER A 51 5.91 -20.09 1.12
CA SER A 51 6.57 -20.94 2.11
C SER A 51 7.96 -20.43 2.51
N CYS A 52 8.53 -20.99 3.58
CA CYS A 52 9.89 -20.69 4.03
C CYS A 52 10.65 -21.96 4.44
N ASP A 53 11.98 -21.91 4.30
CA ASP A 53 12.87 -22.84 4.99
C ASP A 53 13.17 -22.31 6.39
N VAL A 54 13.03 -23.17 7.39
CA VAL A 54 13.19 -22.81 8.80
C VAL A 54 14.11 -23.80 9.51
N GLN A 55 15.12 -23.28 10.20
CA GLN A 55 15.91 -24.05 11.14
C GLN A 55 15.31 -23.93 12.54
N LEU A 56 14.85 -25.06 13.09
CA LEU A 56 14.34 -25.13 14.46
C LEU A 56 15.46 -24.93 15.48
N SER A 57 15.11 -24.52 16.70
CA SER A 57 16.04 -24.41 17.82
C SER A 57 16.73 -25.74 18.17
N SER A 58 16.15 -26.88 17.75
CA SER A 58 16.75 -28.22 17.85
C SER A 58 17.85 -28.49 16.83
N GLY A 59 18.04 -27.60 15.84
CA GLY A 59 18.95 -27.77 14.71
C GLY A 59 18.34 -28.47 13.48
N ILE A 60 17.10 -28.97 13.59
CA ILE A 60 16.38 -29.59 12.48
C ILE A 60 16.03 -28.52 11.43
N LEU A 61 16.29 -28.82 10.17
CA LEU A 61 15.84 -28.02 9.03
C LEU A 61 14.49 -28.54 8.53
N VAL A 62 13.50 -27.66 8.48
CA VAL A 62 12.20 -27.93 7.86
C VAL A 62 12.07 -27.03 6.64
N THR A 63 11.84 -27.63 5.48
CA THR A 63 11.85 -26.91 4.20
C THR A 63 10.44 -26.68 3.67
N HIS A 64 10.24 -25.59 2.92
CA HIS A 64 8.95 -25.24 2.30
C HIS A 64 7.76 -25.29 3.26
N VAL A 65 7.93 -24.75 4.47
CA VAL A 65 6.86 -24.65 5.46
C VAL A 65 5.93 -23.50 5.08
N PRO A 66 4.61 -23.73 4.89
CA PRO A 66 3.67 -22.67 4.52
C PRO A 66 3.55 -21.61 5.63
N VAL A 67 3.37 -20.36 5.22
CA VAL A 67 3.17 -19.22 6.13
C VAL A 67 1.68 -18.96 6.32
N ARG A 68 1.26 -18.76 7.58
CA ARG A 68 -0.12 -18.35 7.90
C ARG A 68 -0.43 -16.99 7.27
N SER A 69 -1.61 -16.88 6.66
CA SER A 69 -2.21 -15.58 6.33
C SER A 69 -2.93 -14.95 7.53
N LEU A 70 -2.89 -13.63 7.60
CA LEU A 70 -3.67 -12.84 8.56
C LEU A 70 -5.14 -12.67 8.15
N GLU A 71 -5.45 -12.83 6.87
CA GLU A 71 -6.80 -12.76 6.31
C GLU A 71 -7.33 -14.15 5.95
N TRP A 72 -8.62 -14.24 5.65
CA TRP A 72 -9.20 -15.48 5.12
C TRP A 72 -8.61 -15.80 3.75
N VAL A 73 -8.06 -17.01 3.60
CA VAL A 73 -7.55 -17.51 2.32
C VAL A 73 -8.58 -18.43 1.69
N GLY A 74 -8.88 -18.20 0.43
CA GLY A 74 -9.80 -19.05 -0.33
C GLY A 74 -9.71 -18.79 -1.83
N SER A 75 -10.66 -19.38 -2.54
CA SER A 75 -10.85 -19.17 -3.97
C SER A 75 -12.33 -18.99 -4.27
N ASP A 76 -12.65 -18.10 -5.20
CA ASP A 76 -13.96 -17.94 -5.79
C ASP A 76 -13.85 -18.08 -7.32
N GLY A 77 -14.25 -19.24 -7.82
CA GLY A 77 -14.07 -19.58 -9.24
C GLY A 77 -12.60 -19.59 -9.66
N ASN A 78 -12.20 -18.61 -10.47
CA ASN A 78 -10.84 -18.49 -11.00
C ASN A 78 -9.96 -17.48 -10.25
N GLU A 79 -10.49 -16.82 -9.22
CA GLU A 79 -9.77 -15.82 -8.45
C GLU A 79 -9.49 -16.34 -7.03
N GLY A 80 -8.22 -16.27 -6.62
CA GLY A 80 -7.84 -16.49 -5.23
C GLY A 80 -7.99 -15.19 -4.43
N PHE A 81 -8.40 -15.29 -3.17
CA PHE A 81 -8.40 -14.16 -2.24
C PHE A 81 -7.64 -14.53 -0.97
N GLY A 82 -7.04 -13.54 -0.32
CA GLY A 82 -6.30 -13.69 0.93
C GLY A 82 -5.20 -12.66 1.07
N GLU A 83 -4.39 -12.82 2.11
CA GLU A 83 -3.22 -11.99 2.36
C GLU A 83 -1.95 -12.84 2.24
N ARG A 84 -0.87 -12.17 1.85
CA ARG A 84 0.44 -12.78 1.69
C ARG A 84 1.50 -11.85 2.25
N ASP A 85 2.09 -12.26 3.37
CA ASP A 85 3.18 -11.56 4.05
C ASP A 85 4.19 -12.62 4.51
N LEU A 86 5.26 -12.79 3.72
CA LEU A 86 6.32 -13.73 4.05
C LEU A 86 7.23 -13.11 5.11
N PRO A 87 7.69 -13.87 6.13
CA PRO A 87 8.64 -13.36 7.08
C PRO A 87 10.01 -13.10 6.40
N PRO A 88 10.76 -12.08 6.84
CA PRO A 88 12.12 -11.86 6.38
C PRO A 88 13.03 -13.04 6.69
N GLU A 89 14.09 -13.19 5.89
CA GLU A 89 15.22 -14.03 6.27
C GLU A 89 15.83 -13.56 7.61
N ASP A 90 16.44 -14.48 8.35
CA ASP A 90 17.01 -14.23 9.68
C ASP A 90 15.97 -13.99 10.81
N CYS A 91 14.68 -13.88 10.47
CA CYS A 91 13.62 -13.65 11.45
C CYS A 91 13.31 -14.90 12.28
N LYS A 92 12.99 -14.70 13.56
CA LYS A 92 12.52 -15.76 14.46
C LYS A 92 11.03 -15.95 14.32
N VAL A 93 10.60 -17.19 14.13
CA VAL A 93 9.20 -17.58 13.91
C VAL A 93 8.78 -18.72 14.83
N LEU A 94 7.47 -18.83 15.08
CA LEU A 94 6.89 -19.96 15.80
C LEU A 94 6.31 -20.94 14.77
N LEU A 95 6.73 -22.19 14.81
CA LEU A 95 6.15 -23.26 13.99
C LEU A 95 5.13 -24.04 14.81
N LEU A 96 3.93 -24.18 14.26
CA LEU A 96 2.86 -24.99 14.82
C LEU A 96 2.74 -26.28 14.04
N PHE A 97 2.75 -27.41 14.75
CA PHE A 97 2.55 -28.75 14.21
C PHE A 97 1.22 -29.26 14.78
N PRO A 98 0.08 -28.98 14.10
CA PRO A 98 -1.27 -29.15 14.65
C PRO A 98 -1.59 -30.60 15.04
N ASP A 99 -0.95 -31.57 14.39
CA ASP A 99 -1.08 -33.00 14.63
C ASP A 99 0.28 -33.66 14.92
N GLY A 100 1.27 -32.88 15.35
CA GLY A 100 2.62 -33.35 15.66
C GLY A 100 3.44 -33.83 14.45
N MET A 101 2.91 -33.75 13.23
CA MET A 101 3.60 -34.16 12.00
C MET A 101 4.28 -32.96 11.36
N ILE A 102 5.53 -33.15 10.88
CA ILE A 102 6.33 -32.07 10.28
C ILE A 102 5.70 -31.57 8.98
N GLU A 103 5.02 -32.44 8.25
CA GLU A 103 4.41 -32.17 6.95
C GLU A 103 3.21 -31.23 7.04
N ASN A 104 2.56 -31.16 8.20
CA ASN A 104 1.42 -30.29 8.45
C ASN A 104 1.81 -29.01 9.21
N ALA A 105 3.11 -28.77 9.34
CA ALA A 105 3.61 -27.57 9.98
C ALA A 105 3.20 -26.32 9.21
N PHE A 106 2.94 -25.24 9.93
CA PHE A 106 2.86 -23.91 9.34
C PHE A 106 3.47 -22.87 10.27
N ILE A 107 3.94 -21.79 9.65
CA ILE A 107 4.60 -20.69 10.36
C ILE A 107 3.52 -19.74 10.89
N LEU A 108 3.57 -19.49 12.19
CA LEU A 108 2.89 -18.40 12.88
C LEU A 108 3.82 -17.18 13.00
N CYS A 109 3.20 -16.01 13.16
CA CYS A 109 3.90 -14.73 13.33
C CYS A 109 4.90 -14.77 14.50
N SER A 110 5.93 -13.93 14.39
CA SER A 110 6.93 -13.72 15.43
C SER A 110 6.35 -13.01 16.66
N VAL A 111 7.02 -13.17 17.80
CA VAL A 111 6.70 -12.45 19.04
C VAL A 111 7.67 -11.28 19.17
N LEU A 112 7.20 -10.15 19.70
CA LEU A 112 8.08 -9.04 20.08
C LEU A 112 9.00 -9.51 21.21
N GLU A 113 10.29 -9.56 20.95
CA GLU A 113 11.27 -9.88 22.00
C GLU A 113 11.42 -8.66 22.90
N THR A 114 11.28 -8.84 24.21
CA THR A 114 11.38 -7.75 25.18
C THR A 114 12.70 -7.74 25.95
N ILE A 115 13.59 -8.71 25.69
CA ILE A 115 14.82 -8.96 26.44
C ILE A 115 15.95 -9.24 25.47
N GLY A 116 17.14 -8.72 25.77
CA GLY A 116 18.35 -8.91 24.95
C GLY A 116 18.44 -7.92 23.80
N THR A 117 19.48 -8.05 22.96
CA THR A 117 19.82 -7.07 21.91
C THR A 117 18.67 -6.81 20.94
N ILE A 118 17.94 -7.85 20.52
CA ILE A 118 16.75 -7.70 19.64
C ILE A 118 15.65 -6.91 20.36
N GLY A 119 15.45 -7.15 21.66
CA GLY A 119 14.49 -6.38 22.44
C GLY A 119 14.89 -4.92 22.63
N ASP A 120 16.17 -4.64 22.83
CA ASP A 120 16.71 -3.28 22.90
C ASP A 120 16.51 -2.53 21.56
N GLU A 121 16.70 -3.22 20.43
CA GLU A 121 16.41 -2.67 19.09
C GLU A 121 14.90 -2.41 18.89
N MET A 122 14.04 -3.30 19.36
CA MET A 122 12.58 -3.15 19.27
C MET A 122 12.02 -2.03 20.16
N GLN A 123 12.68 -1.68 21.27
CA GLN A 123 12.28 -0.56 22.16
C GLN A 123 12.27 0.80 21.46
N GLY A 124 13.15 1.02 20.47
CA GLY A 124 13.20 2.27 19.71
C GLY A 124 11.99 2.53 18.80
N GLY A 125 11.10 1.54 18.62
CA GLY A 125 9.93 1.67 17.75
C GLY A 125 8.69 0.97 18.28
N LEU A 126 8.71 -0.37 18.30
CA LEU A 126 7.53 -1.20 18.56
C LEU A 126 7.21 -1.35 20.06
N LEU A 127 8.23 -1.34 20.92
CA LEU A 127 8.10 -1.51 22.38
C LEU A 127 8.28 -0.18 23.13
N ALA A 128 7.69 0.90 22.62
CA ALA A 128 7.69 2.22 23.26
C ALA A 128 6.44 2.43 24.14
N SER A 129 6.52 3.38 25.08
CA SER A 129 5.36 3.80 25.89
C SER A 129 4.33 4.58 25.06
N GLY A 130 3.04 4.52 25.42
CA GLY A 130 1.97 5.31 24.77
C GLY A 130 1.43 4.66 23.49
N LYS A 131 1.79 3.41 23.22
CA LYS A 131 1.39 2.66 22.02
C LYS A 131 -0.03 2.09 22.09
N GLU A 132 -0.67 2.11 23.26
CA GLU A 132 -2.06 1.67 23.46
C GLU A 132 -3.07 2.47 22.63
N THR A 133 -2.79 3.77 22.41
CA THR A 133 -3.61 4.69 21.63
C THR A 133 -3.27 4.72 20.14
N GLU A 134 -2.30 3.94 19.68
CA GLU A 134 -1.95 3.87 18.26
C GLU A 134 -1.96 2.44 17.74
N TYR A 135 -2.04 2.32 16.43
CA TYR A 135 -1.70 1.12 15.69
C TYR A 135 -0.50 1.47 14.80
N GLN A 136 0.60 0.74 14.96
CA GLN A 136 1.81 0.96 14.17
C GLN A 136 2.24 -0.31 13.44
N LYS A 137 2.54 -0.17 12.15
CA LYS A 137 3.17 -1.20 11.32
C LYS A 137 4.46 -0.65 10.73
N ILE A 138 5.59 -1.27 11.06
CA ILE A 138 6.89 -0.96 10.47
C ILE A 138 7.22 -2.07 9.48
N LYS A 139 7.45 -1.73 8.22
CA LYS A 139 7.84 -2.67 7.15
C LYS A 139 9.36 -2.66 6.94
N GLU A 140 9.86 -3.66 6.23
CA GLU A 140 11.26 -3.69 5.75
C GLU A 140 11.63 -2.37 5.06
N GLY A 141 12.87 -1.91 5.25
CA GLY A 141 13.32 -0.60 4.78
C GLY A 141 12.87 0.59 5.64
N GLY A 142 12.16 0.35 6.75
CA GLY A 142 11.85 1.37 7.75
C GLY A 142 10.57 2.17 7.49
N LEU A 143 9.74 1.77 6.52
CA LEU A 143 8.45 2.42 6.27
C LEU A 143 7.53 2.21 7.47
N LYS A 144 7.15 3.29 8.13
CA LYS A 144 6.22 3.29 9.26
C LYS A 144 4.82 3.67 8.77
N LYS A 145 3.82 2.91 9.19
CA LYS A 145 2.40 3.23 9.07
C LYS A 145 1.86 3.39 10.47
N THR A 146 1.32 4.55 10.80
CA THR A 146 0.78 4.86 12.11
C THR A 146 -0.67 5.28 11.96
N TYR A 147 -1.55 4.71 12.77
CA TYR A 147 -2.93 5.15 12.94
C TYR A 147 -3.12 5.55 14.40
N ASP A 148 -3.36 6.83 14.64
CA ASP A 148 -3.70 7.33 15.97
C ASP A 148 -5.19 7.11 16.22
N LYS A 149 -5.51 6.25 17.19
CA LYS A 149 -6.90 5.88 17.53
C LYS A 149 -7.63 7.00 18.26
N THR A 150 -6.91 8.00 18.77
CA THR A 150 -7.47 9.14 19.50
C THR A 150 -7.92 10.22 18.54
N THR A 151 -7.06 10.57 17.59
CA THR A 151 -7.32 11.66 16.63
C THR A 151 -7.96 11.15 15.33
N GLY A 152 -7.84 9.85 15.03
CA GLY A 152 -8.24 9.27 13.75
C GLY A 152 -7.23 9.54 12.63
N GLU A 153 -6.07 10.12 12.96
CA GLU A 153 -5.03 10.46 11.99
C GLU A 153 -4.29 9.23 11.47
N TYR A 154 -3.98 9.25 10.19
CA TYR A 154 -3.19 8.21 9.54
C TYR A 154 -1.92 8.78 8.91
N THR A 155 -0.76 8.22 9.27
CA THR A 155 0.55 8.73 8.84
C THR A 155 1.40 7.62 8.22
N LEU A 156 2.01 7.94 7.08
CA LEU A 156 3.07 7.16 6.43
C LEU A 156 4.38 7.92 6.58
N GLU A 157 5.43 7.28 7.06
CA GLU A 157 6.77 7.89 7.23
C GLU A 157 7.85 6.98 6.66
N LEU A 158 8.75 7.53 5.84
CA LEU A 158 9.93 6.84 5.33
C LEU A 158 11.05 7.85 5.04
N ASN A 159 12.26 7.61 5.55
CA ASN A 159 13.45 8.43 5.28
C ASN A 159 13.23 9.94 5.50
N GLY A 160 12.40 10.32 6.48
CA GLY A 160 12.09 11.71 6.80
C GLY A 160 10.96 12.34 5.96
N ALA A 161 10.48 11.67 4.92
CA ALA A 161 9.27 12.08 4.21
C ALA A 161 8.01 11.57 4.93
N THR A 162 6.93 12.36 4.92
CA THR A 162 5.64 12.00 5.54
C THR A 162 4.45 12.26 4.62
N ILE A 163 3.44 11.39 4.73
CA ILE A 163 2.09 11.62 4.22
C ILE A 163 1.13 11.42 5.38
N GLN A 164 0.36 12.45 5.70
CA GLN A 164 -0.60 12.46 6.80
C GLN A 164 -2.01 12.71 6.25
N ILE A 165 -2.97 11.93 6.70
CA ILE A 165 -4.40 12.10 6.41
C ILE A 165 -5.11 12.32 7.73
N ASP A 166 -5.79 13.46 7.86
CA ASP A 166 -6.58 13.78 9.05
C ASP A 166 -8.00 13.20 8.99
N VAL A 167 -8.70 13.24 10.12
CA VAL A 167 -10.09 12.73 10.25
C VAL A 167 -11.10 13.45 9.37
N ASN A 168 -10.80 14.67 8.92
CA ASN A 168 -11.63 15.45 8.02
C ASN A 168 -11.29 15.19 6.55
N GLY A 169 -10.33 14.31 6.26
CA GLY A 169 -9.86 13.98 4.92
C GLY A 169 -8.80 14.95 4.37
N GLY A 170 -8.28 15.87 5.19
CA GLY A 170 -7.14 16.71 4.81
C GLY A 170 -5.89 15.86 4.58
N VAL A 171 -5.13 16.17 3.53
CA VAL A 171 -3.89 15.45 3.18
C VAL A 171 -2.72 16.41 3.25
N ILE A 172 -1.71 16.06 4.05
CA ILE A 172 -0.46 16.80 4.19
C ILE A 172 0.67 15.90 3.69
N ILE A 173 1.45 16.39 2.73
CA ILE A 173 2.63 15.71 2.21
C ILE A 173 3.84 16.57 2.55
N THR A 174 4.78 16.01 3.32
CA THR A 174 6.03 16.69 3.67
C THR A 174 7.19 15.88 3.07
N PRO A 175 7.94 16.42 2.09
CA PRO A 175 9.08 15.71 1.54
C PRO A 175 10.22 15.65 2.56
N ALA A 176 11.15 14.72 2.35
CA ALA A 176 12.40 14.75 3.08
C ALA A 176 13.18 16.04 2.77
N SER A 177 14.07 16.46 3.67
CA SER A 177 14.87 17.67 3.48
C SER A 177 15.67 17.60 2.17
N GLY A 178 15.46 18.57 1.29
CA GLY A 178 16.13 18.66 -0.02
C GLY A 178 15.41 17.94 -1.17
N GLU A 179 14.29 17.25 -0.90
CA GLU A 179 13.49 16.56 -1.91
C GLU A 179 12.27 17.38 -2.35
N ASN A 180 11.75 17.09 -3.55
CA ASN A 180 10.59 17.78 -4.12
C ASN A 180 9.31 16.94 -4.01
N ILE A 181 8.16 17.63 -4.02
CA ILE A 181 6.86 16.99 -4.29
C ILE A 181 6.59 17.08 -5.79
N GLU A 182 6.50 15.94 -6.46
CA GLU A 182 6.10 15.87 -7.87
C GLU A 182 4.60 15.56 -7.99
N LEU A 183 3.84 16.49 -8.54
CA LEU A 183 2.42 16.30 -8.83
C LEU A 183 2.25 15.89 -10.30
N ALA A 184 1.64 14.72 -10.54
CA ALA A 184 1.39 14.15 -11.88
C ALA A 184 2.63 13.78 -12.72
N GLY A 185 3.80 13.59 -12.10
CA GLY A 185 5.04 13.16 -12.77
C GLY A 185 5.58 14.17 -13.79
N ASN A 186 6.32 13.70 -14.80
CA ASN A 186 7.01 14.56 -15.79
C ASN A 186 6.09 15.21 -16.85
N THR A 187 4.80 14.92 -16.84
CA THR A 187 3.82 15.62 -17.68
C THR A 187 3.40 16.92 -17.00
N LYS A 188 4.07 18.02 -17.35
CA LYS A 188 3.82 19.35 -16.79
C LYS A 188 2.39 19.84 -17.12
N ASN A 189 1.48 19.68 -16.18
CA ASN A 189 0.18 20.39 -16.18
C ASN A 189 0.22 21.69 -15.37
N LEU A 190 1.28 21.88 -14.57
CA LEU A 190 1.53 23.08 -13.78
C LEU A 190 2.81 23.74 -14.30
N VAL A 191 2.78 25.06 -14.44
CA VAL A 191 3.94 25.88 -14.77
C VAL A 191 4.24 26.82 -13.61
N THR A 192 5.50 27.12 -13.39
CA THR A 192 5.92 28.16 -12.45
C THR A 192 5.46 29.54 -12.95
N HIS A 193 5.36 30.51 -12.04
CA HIS A 193 5.06 31.91 -12.41
C HIS A 193 6.05 32.45 -13.45
N ALA A 194 7.34 32.14 -13.30
CA ALA A 194 8.38 32.54 -14.24
C ALA A 194 8.23 31.90 -15.64
N GLU A 195 7.82 30.63 -15.71
CA GLU A 195 7.52 29.97 -16.99
C GLU A 195 6.31 30.60 -17.67
N LEU A 196 5.26 30.93 -16.92
CA LEU A 196 4.07 31.60 -17.44
C LEU A 196 4.38 33.03 -17.91
N ASP A 197 5.11 33.82 -17.11
CA ASP A 197 5.50 35.19 -17.45
C ASP A 197 6.35 35.19 -18.73
N SER A 198 7.34 34.32 -18.82
CA SER A 198 8.16 34.16 -20.03
C SER A 198 7.34 33.81 -21.27
N ALA A 199 6.37 32.91 -21.14
CA ALA A 199 5.46 32.55 -22.24
C ALA A 199 4.57 33.74 -22.67
N ILE A 200 4.05 34.52 -21.70
CA ILE A 200 3.24 35.71 -21.95
C ILE A 200 4.07 36.80 -22.63
N GLN A 201 5.27 37.11 -22.14
CA GLN A 201 6.14 38.12 -22.75
C GLN A 201 6.56 37.74 -24.18
N THR A 202 6.78 36.44 -24.42
CA THR A 202 7.05 35.91 -25.76
C THR A 202 5.85 36.14 -26.70
N PHE A 203 4.63 35.87 -26.23
CA PHE A 203 3.40 36.09 -27.00
C PHE A 203 3.16 37.57 -27.30
N ILE A 204 3.32 38.45 -26.30
CA ILE A 204 3.17 39.91 -26.46
C ILE A 204 4.18 40.46 -27.47
N THR A 205 5.43 39.98 -27.41
CA THR A 205 6.47 40.37 -28.37
C THR A 205 6.08 40.00 -29.79
N ALA A 206 5.58 38.76 -29.99
CA ALA A 206 5.11 38.30 -31.30
C ALA A 206 3.90 39.11 -31.81
N LEU A 207 2.96 39.45 -30.93
CA LEU A 207 1.81 40.29 -31.26
C LEU A 207 2.23 41.73 -31.62
N ASN A 208 3.12 42.35 -30.86
CA ASN A 208 3.61 43.70 -31.13
C ASN A 208 4.44 43.78 -32.43
N ALA A 209 5.06 42.67 -32.84
CA ALA A 209 5.73 42.54 -34.14
C ALA A 209 4.75 42.25 -35.30
N HIS A 210 3.50 41.88 -35.02
CA HIS A 210 2.50 41.59 -36.04
C HIS A 210 1.98 42.90 -36.68
N VAL A 211 2.50 43.22 -37.86
CA VAL A 211 2.08 44.39 -38.64
C VAL A 211 1.10 43.95 -39.72
N HIS A 212 -0.09 44.56 -39.77
CA HIS A 212 -0.99 44.38 -40.92
C HIS A 212 -0.43 45.16 -42.12
N SER A 213 -0.04 44.45 -43.18
CA SER A 213 0.20 45.07 -44.48
C SER A 213 -1.16 45.53 -45.02
N GLY A 214 -1.36 46.84 -45.11
CA GLY A 214 -2.65 47.43 -45.47
C GLY A 214 -3.21 46.90 -46.79
N VAL A 215 -4.53 46.68 -46.82
CA VAL A 215 -5.28 46.42 -48.04
C VAL A 215 -5.24 47.68 -48.91
N LEU A 216 -4.27 47.75 -49.82
CA LEU A 216 -4.25 48.70 -50.91
C LEU A 216 -5.21 48.21 -51.99
N THR A 217 -6.51 48.48 -51.85
CA THR A 217 -7.46 48.80 -52.95
C THR A 217 -8.90 48.79 -52.41
N GLY A 218 -9.45 49.98 -52.13
CA GLY A 218 -10.89 50.14 -51.90
C GLY A 218 -11.31 50.83 -50.58
N GLY A 219 -10.75 52.00 -50.27
CA GLY A 219 -11.49 53.09 -49.58
C GLY A 219 -12.01 52.89 -48.14
N GLY A 220 -11.70 51.80 -47.44
CA GLY A 220 -12.01 51.65 -46.02
C GLY A 220 -10.90 52.25 -45.14
N SER A 221 -11.25 53.11 -44.18
CA SER A 221 -10.26 53.63 -43.22
C SER A 221 -9.74 52.50 -42.32
N SER A 222 -8.55 51.98 -42.62
CA SER A 222 -7.83 51.16 -41.64
C SER A 222 -7.25 52.11 -40.60
N ALA A 223 -7.91 52.20 -39.45
CA ALA A 223 -7.30 52.86 -38.29
C ALA A 223 -5.93 52.21 -38.02
N ILE A 224 -4.95 53.07 -37.74
CA ILE A 224 -3.54 52.78 -37.48
C ILE A 224 -3.43 51.73 -36.34
N PRO A 225 -2.41 50.84 -36.36
CA PRO A 225 -2.19 49.89 -35.27
C PRO A 225 -2.28 50.56 -33.90
N VAL A 226 -3.11 50.00 -33.03
CA VAL A 226 -3.20 50.32 -31.61
C VAL A 226 -1.79 50.17 -31.03
N GLY A 227 -1.35 51.11 -30.18
CA GLY A 227 0.01 51.12 -29.63
C GLY A 227 0.42 49.78 -28.97
N PRO A 228 1.72 49.58 -28.71
CA PRO A 228 2.24 48.30 -28.23
C PRO A 228 1.44 47.80 -27.01
N MET A 229 1.01 46.54 -27.08
CA MET A 229 0.33 45.86 -25.99
C MET A 229 1.32 45.55 -24.87
N ASN A 230 0.84 45.65 -23.63
CA ASN A 230 1.58 45.26 -22.44
C ASN A 230 0.64 44.51 -21.49
N LEU A 231 1.11 43.39 -20.96
CA LEU A 231 0.49 42.66 -19.88
C LEU A 231 1.62 42.24 -18.93
N ASP A 232 1.58 42.79 -17.73
CA ASP A 232 2.56 42.53 -16.68
C ASP A 232 1.88 41.73 -15.58
N ILE A 233 2.39 40.52 -15.33
CA ILE A 233 1.91 39.64 -14.25
C ILE A 233 2.93 39.52 -13.11
N SER A 234 3.99 40.33 -13.08
CA SER A 234 5.04 40.28 -12.06
C SER A 234 4.51 40.44 -10.63
N GLY A 235 3.41 41.19 -10.46
CA GLY A 235 2.72 41.34 -9.17
C GLY A 235 1.68 40.28 -8.83
N ALA A 236 1.45 39.29 -9.71
CA ALA A 236 0.37 38.30 -9.58
C ALA A 236 0.86 36.92 -9.08
N GLU A 237 2.01 36.86 -8.41
CA GLU A 237 2.51 35.62 -7.83
C GLU A 237 1.56 35.14 -6.71
N ALA A 238 0.98 33.96 -6.90
CA ALA A 238 0.10 33.35 -5.91
C ALA A 238 0.92 32.45 -4.97
N THR A 239 0.70 32.60 -3.66
CA THR A 239 1.33 31.76 -2.63
C THR A 239 0.60 30.44 -2.39
N ARG A 240 -0.59 30.27 -2.99
CA ARG A 240 -1.40 29.06 -2.89
C ARG A 240 -1.96 28.68 -4.26
N LEU A 241 -1.95 27.38 -4.57
CA LEU A 241 -2.70 26.84 -5.69
C LEU A 241 -4.17 26.72 -5.30
N GLU A 242 -5.05 27.37 -6.06
CA GLU A 242 -6.49 27.17 -5.95
C GLU A 242 -7.00 26.40 -7.17
N THR A 243 -7.63 25.25 -6.96
CA THR A 243 -8.30 24.50 -8.01
C THR A 243 -9.80 24.58 -7.78
N SER A 244 -10.54 25.14 -8.73
CA SER A 244 -12.01 25.22 -8.71
C SER A 244 -12.66 23.89 -9.07
#